data_AF-A0A178B539-F1
#
_entry.id   AF-A0A178B539-F1
#
_cell.length_a   1.000
_cell.length_b   1.000
_cell.length_c   1.000
_cell.angle_alpha   90.00
_cell.angle_beta   90.00
_cell.angle_gamma   90.00
#
_symmetry.space_group_name_H-M   'P 1'
#
loop_
_entity.id
_entity.type
_entity.pdbx_description
1 polymer ?
#
loop_
_entity_poly.entity_id
_entity_poly.type
_entity_poly.pdbx_seq_one_letter_code
_entity_poly.pdbx_strand_id
1 'polypeptide(L)'
;MDRLTTLPDELLIDIVERVHAVSILTALGLTCKKLQRLCRPFVWKGVVLPWRLNKSAPIAKFIKVHAGNNDIRSLRLCPQRALLNAFRIKMKSSHDHVDALCLCLSSLPSLATFSINLDGQIDRRCALPGPVLARIVRALPPSLRNLELDTECTDEIWDEMFASRRQTVTISPSSDGSTLIRDEGDYPIGDSTEHLCHAISEHIPRLETLYLRLSCICTELFRSLSTDQTSTQPQPSSTLRRALITFDVGNERERRNELHVESRDCLSPPTGSGYSSSPLTGSRFSSAGATTLPKQKIFSHLLELQAAGAFPELQRFIVFSWHTDARIPTSSLTVRDIATRSVKRFPTMRPERTGDWTVGELADFDDESSYLVRNDEAKDFLGDQKRLQKAVLHEVSWLEEEKGGVRTPPAGGMLRDEIVELCGEHLVDVDEIKDIADLEKAFPNRGGFARARVVVDQL
;
A
#
# COMPACT_ATOMS: atom_id res chain seq x y z
N MET A 1 45.75 1.05 -18.43
CA MET A 1 44.30 1.07 -18.17
C MET A 1 44.13 1.40 -16.70
N ASP A 2 43.51 2.52 -16.42
CA ASP A 2 43.28 2.96 -15.04
C ASP A 2 42.16 2.13 -14.42
N ARG A 3 42.30 1.81 -13.13
CA ARG A 3 41.30 0.98 -12.41
C ARG A 3 40.22 1.89 -11.87
N LEU A 4 38.94 1.48 -11.95
CA LEU A 4 37.83 2.25 -11.36
C LEU A 4 38.08 2.59 -9.87
N THR A 5 38.73 1.69 -9.13
CA THR A 5 39.04 1.87 -7.71
C THR A 5 40.06 2.97 -7.41
N THR A 6 40.78 3.50 -8.42
CA THR A 6 41.70 4.64 -8.22
C THR A 6 41.00 5.99 -8.25
N LEU A 7 39.71 6.03 -8.60
CA LEU A 7 38.92 7.26 -8.50
C LEU A 7 38.72 7.66 -7.02
N PRO A 8 38.67 8.98 -6.72
CA PRO A 8 38.19 9.51 -5.45
C PRO A 8 36.81 8.98 -5.07
N ASP A 9 36.54 8.87 -3.77
CA ASP A 9 35.29 8.28 -3.26
C ASP A 9 34.08 9.11 -3.69
N GLU A 10 34.22 10.42 -3.84
CA GLU A 10 33.18 11.35 -4.28
C GLU A 10 32.71 11.02 -5.70
N LEU A 11 33.63 10.78 -6.63
CA LEU A 11 33.28 10.41 -8.02
C LEU A 11 32.68 9.01 -8.09
N LEU A 12 33.12 8.09 -7.23
CA LEU A 12 32.54 6.76 -7.16
C LEU A 12 31.12 6.81 -6.60
N ILE A 13 30.85 7.66 -5.60
CA ILE A 13 29.51 7.91 -5.06
C ILE A 13 28.61 8.48 -6.16
N ASP A 14 29.06 9.48 -6.91
CA ASP A 14 28.29 10.04 -8.03
C ASP A 14 27.96 9.00 -9.11
N ILE A 15 28.88 8.09 -9.41
CA ILE A 15 28.65 6.98 -10.34
C ILE A 15 27.59 6.03 -9.75
N VAL A 16 27.77 5.61 -8.50
CA VAL A 16 26.88 4.67 -7.80
C VAL A 16 25.47 5.25 -7.70
N GLU A 17 25.31 6.53 -7.39
CA GLU A 17 24.01 7.20 -7.28
C GLU A 17 23.24 7.22 -8.62
N ARG A 18 23.95 7.26 -9.74
CA ARG A 18 23.36 7.20 -11.10
C ARG A 18 23.01 5.77 -11.53
N VAL A 19 23.50 4.74 -10.83
CA VAL A 19 23.14 3.35 -11.11
C VAL A 19 21.79 3.04 -10.45
N HIS A 20 20.73 3.05 -11.24
CA HIS A 20 19.37 2.80 -10.73
C HIS A 20 19.05 1.31 -10.51
N ALA A 21 19.75 0.41 -11.19
CA ALA A 21 19.51 -1.01 -11.08
C ALA A 21 20.20 -1.58 -9.84
N VAL A 22 19.41 -2.01 -8.85
CA VAL A 22 19.91 -2.63 -7.61
C VAL A 22 20.78 -3.85 -7.89
N SER A 23 20.49 -4.61 -8.94
CA SER A 23 21.31 -5.75 -9.38
C SER A 23 22.72 -5.32 -9.78
N ILE A 24 22.86 -4.20 -10.48
CA ILE A 24 24.17 -3.64 -10.88
C ILE A 24 24.89 -3.10 -9.64
N LEU A 25 24.20 -2.39 -8.75
CA LEU A 25 24.77 -1.91 -7.48
C LEU A 25 25.30 -3.06 -6.62
N THR A 26 24.55 -4.15 -6.54
CA THR A 26 24.94 -5.36 -5.82
C THR A 26 26.18 -5.97 -6.47
N ALA A 27 26.16 -6.18 -7.79
CA ALA A 27 27.31 -6.71 -8.52
C ALA A 27 28.57 -5.84 -8.35
N LEU A 28 28.43 -4.51 -8.41
CA LEU A 28 29.50 -3.56 -8.14
C LEU A 28 30.04 -3.70 -6.72
N GLY A 29 29.15 -3.82 -5.72
CA GLY A 29 29.51 -4.05 -4.34
C GLY A 29 30.31 -5.34 -4.13
N LEU A 30 30.01 -6.40 -4.90
CA LEU A 30 30.69 -7.69 -4.82
C LEU A 30 32.09 -7.70 -5.47
N THR A 31 32.48 -6.64 -6.20
CA THR A 31 33.80 -6.59 -6.87
C THR A 31 34.96 -6.37 -5.90
N CYS A 32 34.79 -5.52 -4.88
CA CYS A 32 35.81 -5.22 -3.88
C CYS A 32 35.23 -4.48 -2.66
N LYS A 33 35.92 -4.55 -1.52
CA LYS A 33 35.50 -3.91 -0.24
C LYS A 33 35.24 -2.40 -0.35
N LYS A 34 36.02 -1.69 -1.18
CA LYS A 34 35.84 -0.24 -1.40
C LYS A 34 34.47 0.03 -2.01
N LEU A 35 34.14 -0.65 -3.10
CA LEU A 35 32.86 -0.50 -3.78
C LEU A 35 31.71 -1.07 -2.95
N GLN A 36 31.92 -2.14 -2.20
CA GLN A 36 30.94 -2.66 -1.23
C GLN A 36 30.51 -1.57 -0.24
N ARG A 37 31.48 -0.89 0.40
CA ARG A 37 31.22 0.19 1.37
C ARG A 37 30.44 1.35 0.73
N LEU A 38 30.80 1.72 -0.50
CA LEU A 38 30.17 2.83 -1.21
C LEU A 38 28.77 2.47 -1.73
N CYS A 39 28.56 1.24 -2.21
CA CYS A 39 27.27 0.78 -2.75
C CYS A 39 26.26 0.44 -1.66
N ARG A 40 26.72 0.00 -0.48
CA ARG A 40 25.86 -0.50 0.62
C ARG A 40 24.70 0.46 0.94
N PRO A 41 24.89 1.77 1.18
CA PRO A 41 23.78 2.69 1.47
C PRO A 41 22.75 2.79 0.34
N PHE A 42 23.18 2.61 -0.91
CA PHE A 42 22.30 2.68 -2.08
C PHE A 42 21.52 1.39 -2.31
N VAL A 43 22.14 0.23 -2.07
CA VAL A 43 21.47 -1.07 -2.11
C VAL A 43 20.35 -1.13 -1.06
N TRP A 44 20.59 -0.58 0.13
CA TRP A 44 19.61 -0.57 1.23
C TRP A 44 18.67 0.65 1.22
N LYS A 45 18.82 1.58 0.26
CA LYS A 45 17.92 2.73 0.10
C LYS A 45 16.48 2.28 -0.16
N GLY A 46 16.30 1.15 -0.85
CA GLY A 46 15.00 0.56 -1.14
C GLY A 46 15.05 -0.97 -1.18
N VAL A 47 14.49 -1.60 -0.16
CA VAL A 47 14.38 -3.06 -0.08
C VAL A 47 12.99 -3.48 -0.55
N VAL A 48 12.91 -4.37 -1.52
CA VAL A 48 11.65 -4.98 -1.98
C VAL A 48 11.69 -6.47 -1.67
N LEU A 49 10.75 -6.96 -0.87
CA LEU A 49 10.72 -8.35 -0.43
C LEU A 49 9.44 -9.05 -0.88
N PRO A 50 9.54 -10.13 -1.70
CA PRO A 50 8.41 -11.01 -1.90
C PRO A 50 8.10 -11.73 -0.59
N TRP A 51 6.85 -11.65 -0.15
CA TRP A 51 6.42 -12.20 1.13
C TRP A 51 5.75 -13.56 0.92
N ARG A 52 6.51 -14.62 1.26
CA ARG A 52 6.13 -16.03 1.17
C ARG A 52 6.23 -16.73 2.53
N LEU A 53 5.43 -17.77 2.74
CA LEU A 53 5.46 -18.62 3.95
C LEU A 53 6.47 -19.76 3.83
N ASN A 54 7.74 -19.42 3.64
CA ASN A 54 8.83 -20.39 3.63
C ASN A 54 9.98 -19.88 4.50
N LYS A 55 10.63 -20.76 5.25
CA LYS A 55 11.83 -20.43 6.04
C LYS A 55 12.99 -19.94 5.17
N SER A 56 13.06 -20.38 3.90
CA SER A 56 14.04 -19.88 2.93
C SER A 56 13.57 -18.62 2.18
N ALA A 57 12.35 -18.13 2.45
CA ALA A 57 11.83 -16.95 1.78
C ALA A 57 12.69 -15.71 2.09
N PRO A 58 12.77 -14.75 1.15
CA PRO A 58 13.57 -13.53 1.32
C PRO A 58 13.21 -12.77 2.60
N ILE A 59 11.92 -12.68 2.92
CA ILE A 59 11.45 -12.03 4.15
C ILE A 59 11.90 -12.73 5.43
N ALA A 60 11.95 -14.07 5.46
CA ALA A 60 12.38 -14.81 6.64
C ALA A 60 13.87 -14.62 6.91
N LYS A 61 14.69 -14.64 5.86
CA LYS A 61 16.12 -14.30 5.93
C LYS A 61 16.32 -12.86 6.38
N PHE A 62 15.54 -11.94 5.80
CA PHE A 62 15.61 -10.52 6.13
C PHE A 62 15.34 -10.26 7.61
N ILE A 63 14.24 -10.80 8.14
CA ILE A 63 13.86 -10.68 9.56
C ILE A 63 14.97 -11.16 10.49
N LYS A 64 15.62 -12.28 10.13
CA LYS A 64 16.69 -12.88 10.94
C LYS A 64 17.97 -12.01 10.98
N VAL A 65 18.34 -11.42 9.85
CA VAL A 65 19.64 -10.75 9.67
C VAL A 65 19.58 -9.26 9.99
N HIS A 66 18.44 -8.59 9.74
CA HIS A 66 18.36 -7.14 9.72
C HIS A 66 17.60 -6.51 10.89
N ALA A 67 17.31 -7.26 11.96
CA ALA A 67 16.78 -6.65 13.18
C ALA A 67 17.80 -5.62 13.74
N GLY A 68 17.36 -4.39 14.02
CA GLY A 68 18.26 -3.32 14.49
C GLY A 68 19.06 -2.60 13.40
N ASN A 69 18.82 -2.90 12.11
CA ASN A 69 19.66 -2.36 11.04
C ASN A 69 19.29 -0.91 10.70
N ASN A 70 20.24 0.01 10.90
CA ASN A 70 20.09 1.46 10.66
C ASN A 70 20.21 1.86 9.19
N ASP A 71 20.71 0.99 8.32
CA ASP A 71 20.94 1.30 6.91
C ASP A 71 19.63 1.24 6.10
N ILE A 72 18.60 0.55 6.63
CA ILE A 72 17.34 0.32 5.93
C ILE A 72 16.42 1.54 6.08
N ARG A 73 16.26 2.27 4.98
CA ARG A 73 15.42 3.49 4.94
C ARG A 73 14.07 3.29 4.27
N SER A 74 13.97 2.36 3.33
CA SER A 74 12.71 2.04 2.66
C SER A 74 12.52 0.54 2.53
N LEU A 75 11.33 0.06 2.86
CA LEU A 75 10.94 -1.33 2.77
C LEU A 75 9.58 -1.46 2.08
N ARG A 76 9.55 -2.27 1.02
CA ARG A 76 8.33 -2.67 0.32
C ARG A 76 8.12 -4.17 0.47
N LEU A 77 6.93 -4.57 0.87
CA LEU A 77 6.51 -5.96 0.90
C LEU A 77 5.58 -6.25 -0.27
N CYS A 78 5.81 -7.39 -0.93
CA CYS A 78 4.98 -7.90 -2.01
C CYS A 78 4.36 -9.25 -1.57
N PRO A 79 3.21 -9.25 -0.86
CA PRO A 79 2.50 -10.46 -0.47
C PRO A 79 2.14 -11.33 -1.66
N GLN A 80 2.44 -12.63 -1.56
CA GLN A 80 2.05 -13.59 -2.60
C GLN A 80 0.72 -14.28 -2.30
N ARG A 81 0.02 -14.71 -3.36
CA ARG A 81 -1.28 -15.39 -3.26
C ARG A 81 -1.31 -16.55 -2.24
N ALA A 82 -0.26 -17.35 -2.16
CA ALA A 82 -0.18 -18.46 -1.20
C ALA A 82 -0.21 -17.99 0.27
N LEU A 83 0.45 -16.87 0.59
CA LEU A 83 0.41 -16.25 1.91
C LEU A 83 -1.00 -15.70 2.22
N LEU A 84 -1.61 -15.02 1.26
CA LEU A 84 -2.95 -14.45 1.40
C LEU A 84 -4.00 -15.54 1.64
N ASN A 85 -3.92 -16.65 0.91
CA ASN A 85 -4.75 -17.83 1.14
C ASN A 85 -4.53 -18.46 2.53
N ALA A 86 -3.30 -18.47 3.04
CA ALA A 86 -3.00 -19.01 4.36
C ALA A 86 -3.66 -18.20 5.49
N PHE A 87 -3.72 -16.88 5.36
CA PHE A 87 -4.48 -16.04 6.29
C PHE A 87 -5.98 -16.35 6.25
N ARG A 88 -6.55 -16.57 5.06
CA ARG A 88 -7.96 -16.92 4.91
C ARG A 88 -8.33 -18.21 5.65
N ILE A 89 -7.46 -19.23 5.59
CA ILE A 89 -7.64 -20.48 6.34
C ILE A 89 -7.08 -20.41 7.77
N LYS A 90 -6.74 -19.22 8.27
CA LYS A 90 -6.24 -18.96 9.63
C LYS A 90 -5.04 -19.83 10.02
N MET A 91 -4.12 -20.05 9.09
CA MET A 91 -2.95 -20.89 9.33
C MET A 91 -2.05 -20.26 10.40
N LYS A 92 -1.75 -20.98 11.50
CA LYS A 92 -0.98 -20.42 12.62
C LYS A 92 0.36 -19.81 12.17
N SER A 93 1.09 -20.51 11.30
CA SER A 93 2.40 -20.08 10.83
C SER A 93 2.37 -18.76 10.04
N SER A 94 1.25 -18.37 9.42
CA SER A 94 1.16 -17.05 8.78
C SER A 94 1.07 -15.93 9.79
N HIS A 95 0.41 -16.16 10.94
CA HIS A 95 0.38 -15.20 12.04
C HIS A 95 1.74 -15.13 12.76
N ASP A 96 2.40 -16.27 13.01
CA ASP A 96 3.75 -16.28 13.58
C ASP A 96 4.76 -15.50 12.71
N HIS A 97 4.62 -15.57 11.38
CA HIS A 97 5.43 -14.78 10.45
C HIS A 97 5.15 -13.27 10.56
N VAL A 98 3.89 -12.86 10.78
CA VAL A 98 3.53 -11.46 11.02
C VAL A 98 4.15 -10.97 12.32
N ASP A 99 4.13 -11.78 13.37
CA ASP A 99 4.70 -11.42 14.67
C ASP A 99 6.21 -11.17 14.55
N ALA A 100 6.91 -12.07 13.88
CA ALA A 100 8.33 -11.93 13.59
C ALA A 100 8.62 -10.69 12.72
N LEU A 101 7.77 -10.41 11.73
CA LEU A 101 7.86 -9.22 10.90
C LEU A 101 7.66 -7.94 11.73
N CYS A 102 6.63 -7.88 12.58
CA CYS A 102 6.36 -6.73 13.44
C CYS A 102 7.53 -6.45 14.39
N LEU A 103 8.10 -7.47 15.01
CA LEU A 103 9.30 -7.33 15.84
C LEU A 103 10.47 -6.74 15.02
N CYS A 104 10.70 -7.24 13.81
CA CYS A 104 11.73 -6.70 12.92
C CYS A 104 11.45 -5.23 12.57
N LEU A 105 10.25 -4.88 12.10
CA LEU A 105 9.89 -3.50 11.72
C LEU A 105 10.09 -2.51 12.86
N SER A 106 9.68 -2.87 14.09
CA SER A 106 9.84 -2.02 15.27
C SER A 106 11.30 -1.75 15.63
N SER A 107 12.21 -2.62 15.18
CA SER A 107 13.65 -2.53 15.41
C SER A 107 14.41 -1.75 14.33
N LEU A 108 13.76 -1.19 13.31
CA LEU A 108 14.41 -0.46 12.21
C LEU A 108 14.34 1.07 12.43
N PRO A 109 15.22 1.68 13.24
CA PRO A 109 15.03 3.07 13.70
C PRO A 109 15.19 4.12 12.60
N SER A 110 15.69 3.75 11.42
CA SER A 110 15.87 4.64 10.27
C SER A 110 14.88 4.37 9.13
N LEU A 111 13.91 3.47 9.32
CA LEU A 111 12.89 3.19 8.32
C LEU A 111 11.98 4.41 8.15
N ALA A 112 12.13 5.10 7.02
CA ALA A 112 11.39 6.31 6.67
C ALA A 112 10.22 6.01 5.72
N THR A 113 10.34 4.99 4.88
CA THR A 113 9.31 4.62 3.90
C THR A 113 8.90 3.17 4.07
N PHE A 114 7.60 2.92 4.14
CA PHE A 114 7.05 1.57 4.19
C PHE A 114 5.93 1.42 3.16
N SER A 115 5.94 0.31 2.44
CA SER A 115 4.98 0.01 1.37
C SER A 115 4.52 -1.43 1.44
N ILE A 116 3.22 -1.68 1.30
CA ILE A 116 2.67 -3.00 1.00
C ILE A 116 1.95 -2.88 -0.33
N ASN A 117 2.42 -3.62 -1.32
CA ASN A 117 1.84 -3.65 -2.65
C ASN A 117 1.49 -5.08 -3.02
N LEU A 118 0.28 -5.30 -3.49
CA LEU A 118 -0.24 -6.62 -3.83
C LEU A 118 -0.06 -6.95 -5.34
N ASP A 119 0.56 -6.05 -6.10
CA ASP A 119 0.98 -6.19 -7.51
C ASP A 119 -0.11 -6.72 -8.47
N GLY A 120 -1.39 -6.47 -8.14
CA GLY A 120 -2.51 -7.00 -8.92
C GLY A 120 -2.64 -8.52 -8.92
N GLN A 121 -1.91 -9.23 -8.05
CA GLN A 121 -2.04 -10.69 -7.87
C GLN A 121 -3.25 -11.08 -7.00
N ILE A 122 -4.16 -10.14 -6.77
CA ILE A 122 -5.32 -10.29 -5.89
C ILE A 122 -6.52 -10.73 -6.73
N ASP A 123 -6.86 -12.01 -6.61
CA ASP A 123 -8.29 -12.38 -6.65
C ASP A 123 -8.93 -11.74 -5.41
N ARG A 124 -10.11 -11.10 -5.51
CA ARG A 124 -10.79 -10.43 -4.37
C ARG A 124 -10.87 -11.30 -3.10
N ARG A 125 -10.83 -12.62 -3.29
CA ARG A 125 -10.80 -13.64 -2.24
C ARG A 125 -9.47 -13.78 -1.50
N CYS A 126 -8.43 -13.04 -1.90
CA CYS A 126 -7.06 -13.14 -1.43
C CYS A 126 -6.56 -11.78 -0.92
N ALA A 127 -7.25 -11.18 0.05
CA ALA A 127 -6.81 -9.92 0.66
C ALA A 127 -6.05 -10.14 1.97
N LEU A 128 -5.18 -9.20 2.35
CA LEU A 128 -4.56 -9.21 3.68
C LEU A 128 -5.64 -8.88 4.74
N PRO A 129 -5.80 -9.68 5.81
CA PRO A 129 -6.79 -9.36 6.83
C PRO A 129 -6.50 -7.99 7.45
N GLY A 130 -7.54 -7.20 7.62
CA GLY A 130 -7.49 -5.90 8.29
C GLY A 130 -6.71 -5.87 9.61
N PRO A 131 -6.97 -6.80 10.55
CA PRO A 131 -6.23 -6.89 11.80
C PRO A 131 -4.73 -7.18 11.59
N VAL A 132 -4.37 -7.97 10.58
CA VAL A 132 -2.96 -8.24 10.24
C VAL A 132 -2.28 -6.96 9.78
N LEU A 133 -2.90 -6.20 8.87
CA LEU A 133 -2.38 -4.91 8.43
C LEU A 133 -2.28 -3.91 9.58
N ALA A 134 -3.29 -3.82 10.45
CA ALA A 134 -3.26 -2.91 11.59
C ALA A 134 -2.08 -3.22 12.52
N ARG A 135 -1.79 -4.50 12.78
CA ARG A 135 -0.62 -4.94 13.58
C ARG A 135 0.70 -4.55 12.93
N ILE A 136 0.82 -4.72 11.61
CA ILE A 136 2.02 -4.34 10.86
C ILE A 136 2.23 -2.83 10.93
N VAL A 137 1.17 -2.06 10.69
CA VAL A 137 1.23 -0.58 10.71
C VAL A 137 1.66 -0.09 12.08
N ARG A 138 1.09 -0.58 13.19
CA ARG A 138 1.51 -0.19 14.55
C ARG A 138 2.96 -0.51 14.86
N ALA A 139 3.48 -1.60 14.29
CA ALA A 139 4.88 -1.97 14.47
C ALA A 139 5.85 -1.05 13.74
N LEU A 140 5.36 -0.13 12.89
CA LEU A 140 6.21 0.80 12.16
C LEU A 140 6.84 1.85 13.09
N PRO A 141 8.15 2.11 12.92
CA PRO A 141 8.93 2.92 13.84
C PRO A 141 8.57 4.42 13.76
N PRO A 142 8.90 5.21 14.79
CA PRO A 142 8.72 6.67 14.82
C PRO A 142 9.36 7.45 13.68
N SER A 143 10.38 6.88 13.03
CA SER A 143 11.06 7.45 11.87
C SER A 143 10.23 7.43 10.59
N LEU A 144 9.12 6.68 10.54
CA LEU A 144 8.27 6.58 9.36
C LEU A 144 7.75 7.97 8.95
N ARG A 145 7.92 8.30 7.67
CA ARG A 145 7.43 9.52 7.01
C ARG A 145 6.56 9.21 5.80
N ASN A 146 6.77 8.08 5.13
CA ASN A 146 6.03 7.73 3.92
C ASN A 146 5.36 6.36 4.10
N LEU A 147 4.05 6.32 3.92
CA LEU A 147 3.25 5.10 4.05
C LEU A 147 2.45 4.85 2.78
N GLU A 148 2.64 3.67 2.19
CA GLU A 148 1.88 3.18 1.05
C GLU A 148 1.21 1.85 1.42
N LEU A 149 -0.12 1.79 1.40
CA LEU A 149 -0.86 0.56 1.68
C LEU A 149 -1.84 0.28 0.54
N ASP A 150 -1.61 -0.86 -0.12
CA ASP A 150 -2.61 -1.47 -0.98
C ASP A 150 -3.54 -2.33 -0.10
N THR A 151 -4.74 -1.80 0.14
CA THR A 151 -5.80 -2.41 0.95
C THR A 151 -6.96 -2.90 0.09
N GLU A 152 -6.75 -3.06 -1.22
CA GLU A 152 -7.77 -3.57 -2.13
C GLU A 152 -8.37 -4.89 -1.60
N CYS A 153 -9.70 -4.97 -1.56
CA CYS A 153 -10.50 -6.11 -1.09
C CYS A 153 -10.35 -6.47 0.39
N THR A 154 -9.58 -5.73 1.18
CA THR A 154 -9.43 -6.05 2.61
C THR A 154 -10.75 -5.85 3.35
N ASP A 155 -11.58 -4.86 2.94
CA ASP A 155 -12.81 -4.42 3.62
C ASP A 155 -13.92 -5.48 3.68
N GLU A 156 -14.08 -6.32 2.66
CA GLU A 156 -15.11 -7.37 2.63
C GLU A 156 -14.86 -8.45 3.71
N ILE A 157 -13.59 -8.70 4.04
CA ILE A 157 -13.20 -9.65 5.10
C ILE A 157 -13.55 -9.11 6.49
N TRP A 158 -13.59 -7.78 6.68
CA TRP A 158 -13.95 -7.20 7.97
C TRP A 158 -15.38 -7.54 8.32
N ASP A 159 -16.30 -7.37 7.37
CA ASP A 159 -17.72 -7.62 7.58
C ASP A 159 -18.00 -9.09 7.91
N GLU A 160 -17.35 -10.04 7.23
CA GLU A 160 -17.51 -11.47 7.50
C GLU A 160 -16.94 -11.88 8.88
N MET A 161 -15.78 -11.34 9.26
CA MET A 161 -15.16 -11.65 10.56
C MET A 161 -16.01 -11.10 11.73
N PHE A 162 -16.58 -9.90 11.58
CA PHE A 162 -17.46 -9.33 12.59
C PHE A 162 -18.86 -9.96 12.58
N ALA A 163 -19.36 -10.39 11.43
CA ALA A 163 -20.63 -11.11 11.34
C ALA A 163 -20.54 -12.51 11.96
N SER A 164 -19.44 -13.24 11.72
CA SER A 164 -19.25 -14.61 12.22
C SER A 164 -19.12 -14.68 13.75
N ARG A 165 -18.49 -13.67 14.39
CA ARG A 165 -18.46 -13.57 15.87
C ARG A 165 -19.86 -13.37 16.50
N ARG A 166 -20.88 -13.01 15.72
CA ARG A 166 -22.27 -12.83 16.21
C ARG A 166 -23.04 -14.14 16.31
N GLN A 167 -22.62 -15.20 15.60
CA GLN A 167 -23.41 -16.43 15.51
C GLN A 167 -23.10 -17.48 16.61
N THR A 168 -22.03 -17.34 17.39
CA THR A 168 -21.55 -18.44 18.25
C THR A 168 -21.83 -18.34 19.75
N VAL A 169 -22.56 -17.33 20.23
CA VAL A 169 -23.02 -17.33 21.64
C VAL A 169 -24.54 -17.47 21.71
N THR A 170 -25.06 -18.53 21.10
CA THR A 170 -26.40 -19.00 21.43
C THR A 170 -26.22 -19.88 22.67
N ILE A 171 -26.32 -19.27 23.86
CA ILE A 171 -26.38 -20.01 25.13
C ILE A 171 -27.69 -20.79 25.09
N SER A 172 -27.62 -22.00 24.55
CA SER A 172 -28.73 -22.94 24.63
C SER A 172 -28.73 -23.42 26.08
N PRO A 173 -29.79 -23.16 26.86
CA PRO A 173 -29.86 -23.62 28.24
C PRO A 173 -29.80 -25.15 28.23
N SER A 174 -28.68 -25.73 28.68
CA SER A 174 -28.61 -27.16 28.92
C SER A 174 -29.54 -27.49 30.08
N SER A 175 -30.39 -28.51 29.92
CA SER A 175 -31.31 -29.02 30.95
C SER A 175 -30.61 -29.45 32.24
N ASP A 176 -29.29 -29.64 32.21
CA ASP A 176 -28.53 -30.32 33.24
C ASP A 176 -27.75 -29.34 34.13
N GLY A 177 -27.93 -28.02 33.93
CA GLY A 177 -27.23 -26.98 34.69
C GLY A 177 -25.71 -26.90 34.47
N SER A 178 -25.12 -27.79 33.66
CA SER A 178 -23.70 -27.76 33.31
C SER A 178 -23.49 -27.01 31.99
N THR A 179 -23.17 -25.73 32.08
CA THR A 179 -22.73 -24.93 30.92
C THR A 179 -21.35 -25.42 30.49
N LEU A 180 -21.29 -26.43 29.61
CA LEU A 180 -20.07 -26.76 28.89
C LEU A 180 -19.84 -25.68 27.84
N ILE A 181 -19.09 -24.65 28.21
CA ILE A 181 -18.45 -23.76 27.24
C ILE A 181 -17.46 -24.65 26.49
N ARG A 182 -17.87 -25.15 25.32
CA ARG A 182 -16.92 -25.72 24.37
C ARG A 182 -16.03 -24.58 23.94
N ASP A 183 -14.85 -24.54 24.53
CA ASP A 183 -13.74 -23.72 24.10
C ASP A 183 -13.31 -24.24 22.72
N GLU A 184 -14.04 -23.84 21.67
CA GLU A 184 -13.72 -24.17 20.30
C GLU A 184 -12.46 -23.41 19.88
N GLY A 185 -11.32 -23.96 20.30
CA GLY A 185 -10.00 -23.65 19.81
C GLY A 185 -9.38 -22.40 20.43
N ASP A 186 -8.39 -22.63 21.29
CA ASP A 186 -7.33 -21.71 21.76
C ASP A 186 -6.50 -21.12 20.61
N TYR A 187 -7.14 -20.53 19.60
CA TYR A 187 -6.45 -19.52 18.83
C TYR A 187 -6.51 -18.25 19.67
N PRO A 188 -5.36 -17.66 20.03
CA PRO A 188 -5.33 -16.32 20.58
C PRO A 188 -5.76 -15.38 19.47
N ILE A 189 -7.07 -15.31 19.23
CA ILE A 189 -7.71 -14.22 18.57
C ILE A 189 -7.57 -13.09 19.60
N GLY A 190 -6.36 -12.53 19.68
CA GLY A 190 -6.05 -11.44 20.59
C GLY A 190 -7.15 -10.40 20.46
N ASP A 191 -7.55 -9.84 21.59
CA ASP A 191 -8.62 -8.85 21.75
C ASP A 191 -8.44 -7.56 20.93
N SER A 192 -7.52 -7.51 19.97
CA SER A 192 -7.40 -6.39 19.06
C SER A 192 -8.58 -6.40 18.07
N THR A 193 -9.72 -5.90 18.53
CA THR A 193 -10.82 -5.34 17.72
C THR A 193 -10.40 -4.08 16.96
N GLU A 194 -9.10 -3.96 16.69
CA GLU A 194 -8.49 -2.68 16.42
C GLU A 194 -8.48 -2.42 14.93
N HIS A 195 -9.14 -1.33 14.54
CA HIS A 195 -9.33 -0.98 13.16
C HIS A 195 -8.04 -0.48 12.51
N LEU A 196 -7.87 -0.74 11.21
CA LEU A 196 -6.71 -0.28 10.44
C LEU A 196 -6.66 1.24 10.38
N CYS A 197 -7.82 1.90 10.30
CA CYS A 197 -7.91 3.36 10.39
C CYS A 197 -7.20 3.89 11.64
N HIS A 198 -7.34 3.25 12.81
CA HIS A 198 -6.70 3.74 14.05
C HIS A 198 -5.19 3.62 13.97
N ALA A 199 -4.70 2.45 13.52
CA ALA A 199 -3.27 2.24 13.33
C ALA A 199 -2.67 3.28 12.39
N ILE A 200 -3.32 3.56 11.26
CA ILE A 200 -2.85 4.60 10.33
C ILE A 200 -2.92 5.99 10.99
N SER A 201 -4.04 6.30 11.66
CA SER A 201 -4.25 7.60 12.30
C SER A 201 -3.13 7.96 13.27
N GLU A 202 -2.64 7.01 14.07
CA GLU A 202 -1.52 7.24 14.99
C GLU A 202 -0.24 7.74 14.29
N HIS A 203 -0.05 7.40 13.01
CA HIS A 203 1.10 7.84 12.23
C HIS A 203 0.88 9.16 11.50
N ILE A 204 -0.37 9.55 11.19
CA ILE A 204 -0.66 10.74 10.37
C ILE A 204 0.03 12.03 10.84
N PRO A 205 0.15 12.33 12.14
CA PRO A 205 0.83 13.56 12.57
C PRO A 205 2.28 13.68 12.06
N ARG A 206 2.96 12.55 11.80
CA ARG A 206 4.37 12.50 11.38
C ARG A 206 4.59 12.08 9.93
N LEU A 207 3.53 11.72 9.20
CA LEU A 207 3.67 11.34 7.80
C LEU A 207 3.87 12.60 6.95
N GLU A 208 4.74 12.51 5.94
CA GLU A 208 4.91 13.48 4.86
C GLU A 208 4.13 13.04 3.62
N THR A 209 4.13 11.72 3.35
CA THR A 209 3.40 11.11 2.24
C THR A 209 2.50 9.97 2.71
N LEU A 210 1.25 9.96 2.26
CA LEU A 210 0.29 8.90 2.51
C LEU A 210 -0.34 8.43 1.18
N TYR A 211 -0.21 7.15 0.86
CA TYR A 211 -0.90 6.51 -0.26
C TYR A 211 -1.76 5.37 0.26
N LEU A 212 -3.06 5.45 0.05
CA LEU A 212 -4.02 4.42 0.46
C LEU A 212 -4.90 4.04 -0.72
N ARG A 213 -5.05 2.74 -0.96
CA ARG A 213 -6.02 2.19 -1.91
C ARG A 213 -7.09 1.41 -1.17
N LEU A 214 -8.17 2.10 -0.81
CA LEU A 214 -9.21 1.61 0.09
C LEU A 214 -10.49 1.27 -0.67
N SER A 215 -11.24 0.27 -0.21
CA SER A 215 -12.63 0.07 -0.65
C SER A 215 -13.61 0.90 0.20
N CYS A 216 -13.27 1.17 1.45
CA CYS A 216 -14.02 1.97 2.41
C CYS A 216 -13.08 2.81 3.29
N ILE A 217 -13.61 3.87 3.87
CA ILE A 217 -12.88 4.77 4.77
C ILE A 217 -13.79 5.16 5.91
N CYS A 218 -13.22 5.18 7.10
CA CYS A 218 -13.91 5.61 8.30
C CYS A 218 -13.40 7.00 8.73
N THR A 219 -14.19 7.75 9.50
CA THR A 219 -13.75 9.02 10.13
C THR A 219 -12.47 8.85 10.92
N GLU A 220 -12.36 7.70 11.56
CA GLU A 220 -11.29 7.43 12.51
C GLU A 220 -9.91 7.37 11.86
N LEU A 221 -9.83 7.39 10.53
CA LEU A 221 -8.54 7.54 9.84
C LEU A 221 -7.82 8.82 10.26
N PHE A 222 -8.56 9.91 10.53
CA PHE A 222 -8.01 11.21 10.93
C PHE A 222 -8.30 11.56 12.40
N ARG A 223 -8.61 10.55 13.23
CA ARG A 223 -8.94 10.75 14.64
C ARG A 223 -7.85 11.51 15.40
N SER A 224 -6.58 11.20 15.12
CA SER A 224 -5.41 11.85 15.72
C SER A 224 -5.32 13.36 15.45
N LEU A 225 -6.06 13.86 14.46
CA LEU A 225 -6.13 15.28 14.09
C LEU A 225 -7.42 15.95 14.56
N SER A 226 -8.36 15.17 15.09
CA SER A 226 -9.63 15.69 15.57
C SER A 226 -9.43 16.35 16.92
N THR A 227 -9.83 17.61 17.04
CA THR A 227 -9.78 18.35 18.30
C THR A 227 -11.02 18.01 19.12
N ASP A 228 -10.83 17.45 20.31
CA ASP A 228 -11.89 17.52 21.31
C ASP A 228 -12.11 18.99 21.65
N GLN A 229 -13.28 19.54 21.29
CA GLN A 229 -13.62 20.96 21.48
C GLN A 229 -13.51 21.43 22.93
N THR A 230 -13.39 20.51 23.88
CA THR A 230 -13.24 20.76 25.31
C THR A 230 -11.79 20.85 25.78
N SER A 231 -10.81 20.45 24.96
CA SER A 231 -9.40 20.44 25.33
C SER A 231 -8.76 21.80 25.06
N THR A 232 -8.08 22.34 26.07
CA THR A 232 -7.25 23.55 25.93
C THR A 232 -5.88 23.26 25.32
N GLN A 233 -5.57 22.00 24.99
CA GLN A 233 -4.29 21.65 24.39
C GLN A 233 -4.19 22.17 22.95
N PRO A 234 -2.99 22.58 22.51
CA PRO A 234 -2.77 22.95 21.12
C PRO A 234 -3.19 21.80 20.20
N GLN A 235 -3.97 22.14 19.17
CA GLN A 235 -4.51 21.17 18.25
C GLN A 235 -3.37 20.38 17.57
N PRO A 236 -3.43 19.04 17.55
CA PRO A 236 -2.45 18.24 16.84
C PRO A 236 -2.52 18.57 15.34
N SER A 237 -1.37 18.93 14.77
CA SER A 237 -1.22 19.17 13.33
C SER A 237 -0.45 18.03 12.67
N SER A 238 -0.66 17.87 11.37
CA SER A 238 0.03 16.88 10.55
C SER A 238 1.14 17.52 9.71
N THR A 239 2.26 16.82 9.57
CA THR A 239 3.33 17.13 8.61
C THR A 239 3.02 16.66 7.18
N LEU A 240 1.79 16.19 6.93
CA LEU A 240 1.41 15.58 5.67
C LEU A 240 1.42 16.63 4.55
N ARG A 241 2.34 16.44 3.62
CA ARG A 241 2.49 17.29 2.43
C ARG A 241 1.66 16.73 1.28
N ARG A 242 1.64 15.41 1.15
CA ARG A 242 1.06 14.72 0.01
C ARG A 242 0.23 13.53 0.46
N ALA A 243 -1.04 13.50 0.09
CA ALA A 243 -1.93 12.39 0.38
C ALA A 243 -2.72 11.93 -0.86
N LEU A 244 -2.79 10.62 -1.06
CA LEU A 244 -3.50 10.01 -2.17
C LEU A 244 -4.39 8.91 -1.63
N ILE A 245 -5.70 9.10 -1.74
CA ILE A 245 -6.69 8.10 -1.38
C ILE A 245 -7.40 7.67 -2.65
N THR A 246 -7.28 6.39 -2.98
CA THR A 246 -7.95 5.78 -4.12
C THR A 246 -9.11 4.96 -3.60
N PHE A 247 -10.34 5.33 -3.98
CA PHE A 247 -11.50 4.49 -3.76
C PHE A 247 -11.65 3.53 -4.93
N ASP A 248 -11.37 2.25 -4.68
CA ASP A 248 -11.71 1.24 -5.66
C ASP A 248 -13.22 1.01 -5.64
N VAL A 249 -13.89 1.44 -6.70
CA VAL A 249 -15.31 1.15 -6.89
C VAL A 249 -15.35 -0.04 -7.82
N GLY A 250 -15.19 -1.22 -7.24
CA GLY A 250 -15.36 -2.47 -7.96
C GLY A 250 -16.65 -2.40 -8.79
N ASN A 251 -16.58 -2.89 -10.02
CA ASN A 251 -17.70 -2.91 -10.97
C ASN A 251 -19.00 -3.31 -10.27
N GLU A 252 -19.91 -2.33 -10.08
CA GLU A 252 -21.20 -2.53 -9.40
C GLU A 252 -22.09 -3.62 -10.05
N ARG A 253 -21.71 -4.11 -11.25
CA ARG A 253 -22.39 -5.23 -11.90
C ARG A 253 -22.32 -6.55 -11.13
N GLU A 254 -21.26 -6.83 -10.37
CA GLU A 254 -21.24 -8.01 -9.49
C GLU A 254 -22.02 -7.76 -8.17
N ARG A 255 -22.21 -6.49 -7.78
CA ARG A 255 -22.93 -6.11 -6.55
C ARG A 255 -24.44 -6.06 -6.68
N ARG A 256 -25.01 -6.34 -7.86
CA ARG A 256 -26.47 -6.35 -8.04
C ARG A 256 -27.17 -7.51 -7.35
N ASN A 257 -26.45 -8.55 -6.93
CA ASN A 257 -27.08 -9.70 -6.30
C ASN A 257 -26.84 -9.83 -4.79
N GLU A 258 -25.74 -9.35 -4.22
CA GLU A 258 -25.45 -9.58 -2.80
C GLU A 258 -24.74 -8.37 -2.18
N LEU A 259 -25.31 -7.89 -1.07
CA LEU A 259 -24.77 -6.91 -0.11
C LEU A 259 -24.70 -5.44 -0.56
N HIS A 260 -25.74 -4.70 -0.14
CA HIS A 260 -25.57 -3.29 0.22
C HIS A 260 -24.36 -3.18 1.16
N VAL A 261 -23.35 -2.40 0.77
CA VAL A 261 -22.25 -2.02 1.67
C VAL A 261 -22.87 -1.14 2.76
N GLU A 262 -23.38 -1.78 3.82
CA GLU A 262 -23.91 -1.10 4.99
C GLU A 262 -22.76 -0.62 5.85
N SER A 263 -22.59 0.70 5.83
CA SER A 263 -21.86 1.52 6.77
C SER A 263 -21.87 1.00 8.22
N ARG A 264 -20.71 0.62 8.78
CA ARG A 264 -20.55 0.39 10.22
C ARG A 264 -19.41 1.18 10.84
N ASP A 265 -19.69 1.75 12.01
CA ASP A 265 -18.68 2.24 12.95
C ASP A 265 -17.71 1.11 13.35
N CYS A 266 -16.43 1.43 13.44
CA CYS A 266 -15.41 0.52 13.93
C CYS A 266 -15.40 0.42 15.47
N LEU A 267 -16.02 1.36 16.17
CA LEU A 267 -15.98 1.51 17.64
C LEU A 267 -17.31 1.28 18.34
N SER A 268 -18.45 1.34 17.64
CA SER A 268 -19.74 1.08 18.29
C SER A 268 -19.84 -0.40 18.62
N PRO A 269 -19.91 -0.81 19.91
CA PRO A 269 -20.42 -2.13 20.22
C PRO A 269 -21.81 -2.22 19.56
N PRO A 270 -22.13 -3.30 18.84
CA PRO A 270 -23.42 -3.41 18.18
C PRO A 270 -24.48 -3.31 19.28
N THR A 271 -25.17 -2.17 19.35
CA THR A 271 -26.28 -1.98 20.27
C THR A 271 -27.37 -2.95 19.82
N GLY A 272 -27.46 -4.07 20.53
CA GLY A 272 -28.60 -4.97 20.44
C GLY A 272 -29.83 -4.26 20.99
N SER A 273 -30.40 -3.32 20.25
CA SER A 273 -31.65 -2.67 20.63
C SER A 273 -32.54 -2.57 19.42
N GLY A 274 -33.65 -3.31 19.49
CA GLY A 274 -34.72 -3.30 18.52
C GLY A 274 -35.22 -1.89 18.20
N TYR A 275 -35.74 -1.77 17.00
CA TYR A 275 -36.49 -0.65 16.43
C TYR A 275 -37.13 0.27 17.49
N SER A 276 -36.49 1.40 17.76
CA SER A 276 -37.14 2.55 18.40
C SER A 276 -36.93 3.76 17.51
N SER A 277 -37.93 4.05 16.71
CA SER A 277 -38.08 5.25 15.90
C SER A 277 -38.30 6.47 16.80
N SER A 278 -37.40 7.44 16.76
CA SER A 278 -37.71 8.82 17.19
C SER A 278 -36.92 9.86 16.39
N PRO A 279 -37.49 11.06 16.20
CA PRO A 279 -37.11 11.96 15.13
C PRO A 279 -36.07 13.00 15.53
N LEU A 280 -35.32 13.41 14.51
CA LEU A 280 -34.21 14.35 14.50
C LEU A 280 -34.62 15.79 14.85
N THR A 281 -33.89 16.43 15.76
CA THR A 281 -33.62 17.88 15.73
C THR A 281 -32.35 18.24 16.49
N GLY A 282 -31.43 18.95 15.81
CA GLY A 282 -30.54 19.94 16.41
C GLY A 282 -29.19 19.46 16.98
N SER A 283 -28.16 19.51 16.14
CA SER A 283 -26.74 19.78 16.49
C SER A 283 -26.20 19.19 17.79
N ARG A 284 -25.47 18.07 17.65
CA ARG A 284 -24.27 17.67 18.42
C ARG A 284 -23.82 16.34 17.80
N PHE A 285 -22.57 16.28 17.31
CA PHE A 285 -21.89 15.00 17.10
C PHE A 285 -21.76 14.33 18.48
N SER A 286 -22.81 13.61 18.88
CA SER A 286 -22.79 12.79 20.09
C SER A 286 -21.99 11.53 19.77
N SER A 287 -21.03 11.25 20.62
CA SER A 287 -19.99 10.22 20.55
C SER A 287 -20.49 8.77 20.70
N ALA A 288 -21.66 8.42 20.15
CA ALA A 288 -22.16 7.06 20.18
C ALA A 288 -22.95 6.74 18.90
N GLY A 289 -22.31 6.01 17.98
CA GLY A 289 -22.91 5.53 16.74
C GLY A 289 -22.22 6.12 15.51
N ALA A 290 -21.02 5.65 15.15
CA ALA A 290 -20.44 6.12 13.91
C ALA A 290 -21.22 5.62 12.69
N THR A 291 -21.43 6.58 11.83
CA THR A 291 -21.88 6.38 10.48
C THR A 291 -20.61 6.38 9.66
N THR A 292 -20.33 5.32 8.88
CA THR A 292 -19.32 5.49 7.82
C THR A 292 -19.81 6.65 6.97
N LEU A 293 -18.89 7.57 6.69
CA LEU A 293 -19.26 8.70 5.87
C LEU A 293 -19.55 8.14 4.49
N PRO A 294 -20.73 8.44 3.91
CA PRO A 294 -20.92 8.28 2.48
C PRO A 294 -19.70 8.86 1.76
N LYS A 295 -19.22 8.23 0.69
CA LYS A 295 -18.08 8.69 -0.11
C LYS A 295 -18.17 10.17 -0.51
N GLN A 296 -19.37 10.73 -0.51
CA GLN A 296 -19.62 12.15 -0.75
C GLN A 296 -19.21 13.03 0.43
N LYS A 297 -19.45 12.59 1.67
CA LYS A 297 -19.16 13.36 2.89
C LYS A 297 -17.70 13.32 3.31
N ILE A 298 -16.89 12.32 2.91
CA ILE A 298 -15.47 12.34 3.26
C ILE A 298 -14.77 13.60 2.75
N PHE A 299 -15.11 14.05 1.55
CA PHE A 299 -14.55 15.27 1.00
C PHE A 299 -14.88 16.49 1.86
N SER A 300 -16.13 16.63 2.29
CA SER A 300 -16.55 17.69 3.22
C SER A 300 -15.80 17.60 4.55
N HIS A 301 -15.66 16.39 5.11
CA HIS A 301 -14.93 16.17 6.35
C HIS A 301 -13.43 16.53 6.24
N LEU A 302 -12.79 16.17 5.14
CA LEU A 302 -11.40 16.55 4.87
C LEU A 302 -11.22 18.06 4.71
N LEU A 303 -12.18 18.74 4.07
CA LEU A 303 -12.20 20.20 3.99
C LEU A 303 -12.40 20.86 5.35
N GLU A 304 -13.24 20.29 6.22
CA GLU A 304 -13.43 20.76 7.60
C GLU A 304 -12.13 20.63 8.40
N LEU A 305 -11.45 19.48 8.33
CA LEU A 305 -10.14 19.28 8.96
C LEU A 305 -9.10 20.27 8.43
N GLN A 306 -9.05 20.50 7.11
CA GLN A 306 -8.17 21.48 6.51
C GLN A 306 -8.48 22.90 7.01
N ALA A 307 -9.77 23.29 7.06
CA ALA A 307 -10.20 24.59 7.56
C ALA A 307 -9.89 24.77 9.06
N ALA A 308 -9.90 23.67 9.82
CA ALA A 308 -9.48 23.64 11.22
C ALA A 308 -7.95 23.64 11.40
N GLY A 309 -7.15 23.77 10.32
CA GLY A 309 -5.70 23.84 10.40
C GLY A 309 -5.00 22.49 10.65
N ALA A 310 -5.68 21.36 10.43
CA ALA A 310 -5.11 20.03 10.65
C ALA A 310 -3.92 19.71 9.73
N PHE A 311 -3.86 20.34 8.54
CA PHE A 311 -2.83 20.08 7.52
C PHE A 311 -2.11 21.37 7.08
N PRO A 312 -1.25 21.97 7.92
CA PRO A 312 -0.58 23.23 7.61
C PRO A 312 0.41 23.14 6.44
N GLU A 313 1.03 21.98 6.23
CA GLU A 313 2.03 21.77 5.16
C GLU A 313 1.44 21.13 3.89
N LEU A 314 0.11 21.02 3.78
CA LEU A 314 -0.53 20.27 2.71
C LEU A 314 -0.32 20.92 1.34
N GLN A 315 0.44 20.24 0.48
CA GLN A 315 0.68 20.65 -0.90
C GLN A 315 -0.36 20.04 -1.84
N ARG A 316 -0.68 18.75 -1.63
CA ARG A 316 -1.63 17.98 -2.44
C ARG A 316 -2.35 16.95 -1.59
N PHE A 317 -3.66 16.84 -1.79
CA PHE A 317 -4.43 15.73 -1.22
C PHE A 317 -5.47 15.28 -2.22
N ILE A 318 -5.12 14.27 -3.00
CA ILE A 318 -5.96 13.77 -4.06
C ILE A 318 -6.83 12.61 -3.57
N VAL A 319 -8.12 12.73 -3.86
CA VAL A 319 -9.11 11.69 -3.67
C VAL A 319 -9.62 11.25 -5.05
N PHE A 320 -9.34 10.00 -5.42
CA PHE A 320 -9.89 9.38 -6.62
C PHE A 320 -11.18 8.65 -6.28
N SER A 321 -12.24 8.96 -7.03
CA SER A 321 -13.52 8.27 -6.92
C SER A 321 -14.09 7.99 -8.29
N TRP A 322 -14.49 6.75 -8.50
CA TRP A 322 -15.22 6.34 -9.68
C TRP A 322 -16.72 6.45 -9.42
N HIS A 323 -17.46 7.02 -10.36
CA HIS A 323 -18.90 7.12 -10.32
C HIS A 323 -19.49 6.38 -11.51
N THR A 324 -20.25 5.32 -11.24
CA THR A 324 -21.12 4.64 -12.19
C THR A 324 -22.53 5.16 -11.98
N ASP A 325 -23.10 5.85 -12.97
CA ASP A 325 -24.53 6.15 -12.94
C ASP A 325 -25.28 4.97 -13.57
N ALA A 326 -26.19 4.34 -12.82
CA ALA A 326 -26.97 3.23 -13.37
C ALA A 326 -27.87 3.64 -14.55
N ARG A 327 -28.18 4.94 -14.68
CA ARG A 327 -29.04 5.51 -15.73
C ARG A 327 -28.28 5.95 -16.97
N ILE A 328 -26.97 6.19 -16.85
CA ILE A 328 -26.13 6.70 -17.94
C ILE A 328 -25.02 5.67 -18.19
N PRO A 329 -24.84 5.17 -19.42
CA PRO A 329 -23.81 4.18 -19.73
C PRO A 329 -22.37 4.72 -19.56
N THR A 330 -22.21 6.00 -19.21
CA THR A 330 -20.92 6.62 -18.95
C THR A 330 -20.60 6.54 -17.46
N SER A 331 -19.46 5.92 -17.14
CA SER A 331 -18.82 6.15 -15.85
C SER A 331 -18.09 7.48 -15.89
N SER A 332 -17.79 8.07 -14.73
CA SER A 332 -16.88 9.21 -14.65
C SER A 332 -15.85 8.98 -13.55
N LEU A 333 -14.61 9.36 -13.82
CA LEU A 333 -13.56 9.45 -12.82
C LEU A 333 -13.56 10.87 -12.26
N THR A 334 -13.84 11.00 -10.96
CA THR A 334 -13.76 12.27 -10.26
C THR A 334 -12.48 12.32 -9.44
N VAL A 335 -11.67 13.33 -9.70
CA VAL A 335 -10.45 13.65 -8.98
C VAL A 335 -10.69 14.91 -8.17
N ARG A 336 -10.60 14.80 -6.85
CA ARG A 336 -10.75 15.95 -5.95
C ARG A 336 -9.43 16.23 -5.26
N ASP A 337 -9.02 17.48 -5.22
CA ASP A 337 -7.85 17.90 -4.45
C ASP A 337 -8.30 18.74 -3.25
N ILE A 338 -8.09 18.25 -2.03
CA ILE A 338 -8.44 18.99 -0.81
C ILE A 338 -7.58 20.26 -0.71
N ALA A 339 -6.30 20.18 -1.06
CA ALA A 339 -5.37 21.28 -0.91
C ALA A 339 -5.82 22.51 -1.71
N THR A 340 -6.16 22.30 -2.98
CA THR A 340 -6.60 23.36 -3.90
C THR A 340 -8.12 23.55 -3.95
N ARG A 341 -8.89 22.69 -3.25
CA ARG A 341 -10.37 22.62 -3.32
C ARG A 341 -10.91 22.38 -4.74
N SER A 342 -10.08 21.85 -5.63
CA SER A 342 -10.45 21.62 -7.02
C SER A 342 -11.14 20.27 -7.20
N VAL A 343 -12.03 20.20 -8.18
CA VAL A 343 -12.72 18.97 -8.57
C VAL A 343 -12.66 18.88 -10.08
N LYS A 344 -11.96 17.87 -10.59
CA LYS A 344 -11.94 17.51 -12.01
C LYS A 344 -12.78 16.27 -12.23
N ARG A 345 -13.56 16.27 -13.31
CA ARG A 345 -14.37 15.11 -13.73
C ARG A 345 -13.94 14.71 -15.12
N PHE A 346 -13.47 13.49 -15.22
CA PHE A 346 -13.08 12.86 -16.46
C PHE A 346 -14.22 11.93 -16.88
N PRO A 347 -14.96 12.24 -17.95
CA PRO A 347 -15.92 11.29 -18.49
C PRO A 347 -15.13 10.07 -18.96
N THR A 348 -15.61 8.89 -18.58
CA THR A 348 -14.99 7.62 -19.00
C THR A 348 -15.97 6.91 -19.92
N MET A 349 -15.52 6.59 -21.11
CA MET A 349 -16.28 5.75 -22.03
C MET A 349 -15.78 4.33 -21.89
N ARG A 350 -16.71 3.39 -21.75
CA ARG A 350 -16.41 1.99 -22.04
C ARG A 350 -16.41 1.85 -23.56
N PRO A 351 -15.44 1.15 -24.15
CA PRO A 351 -15.55 0.75 -25.54
C PRO A 351 -16.76 -0.18 -25.64
N GLU A 352 -17.93 0.38 -25.94
CA GLU A 352 -19.05 -0.44 -26.38
C GLU A 352 -18.59 -1.13 -27.66
N ARG A 353 -18.91 -2.42 -27.81
CA ARG A 353 -18.79 -3.18 -29.07
C ARG A 353 -19.71 -2.56 -30.13
N THR A 354 -19.44 -1.31 -30.50
CA THR A 354 -20.08 -0.60 -31.58
C THR A 354 -19.23 -0.92 -32.79
N GLY A 355 -19.84 -1.61 -33.77
CA GLY A 355 -19.17 -2.28 -34.88
C GLY A 355 -18.35 -1.39 -35.84
N ASP A 356 -18.20 -0.10 -35.56
CA ASP A 356 -17.53 0.88 -36.42
C ASP A 356 -16.16 1.34 -35.90
N TRP A 357 -15.77 1.00 -34.65
CA TRP A 357 -14.42 1.28 -34.17
C TRP A 357 -13.49 0.09 -34.49
N THR A 358 -12.98 0.05 -35.71
CA THR A 358 -11.86 -0.85 -36.07
C THR A 358 -10.55 -0.30 -35.51
N VAL A 359 -10.38 -0.31 -34.19
CA VAL A 359 -9.07 -0.04 -33.60
C VAL A 359 -8.27 -1.34 -33.66
N GLY A 360 -7.59 -1.56 -34.78
CA GLY A 360 -6.71 -2.71 -35.00
C GLY A 360 -5.54 -2.81 -34.01
N GLU A 361 -5.30 -1.76 -33.19
CA GLU A 361 -4.28 -1.71 -32.14
C GLU A 361 -4.83 -2.08 -30.74
N LEU A 362 -6.13 -2.31 -30.60
CA LEU A 362 -6.78 -2.68 -29.33
C LEU A 362 -6.86 -4.19 -29.11
N ALA A 363 -6.43 -5.01 -30.07
CA ALA A 363 -6.55 -6.47 -30.05
C ALA A 363 -5.69 -7.17 -28.97
N ASP A 364 -4.69 -6.47 -28.41
CA ASP A 364 -3.84 -7.01 -27.34
C ASP A 364 -4.39 -6.70 -25.93
N PHE A 365 -5.47 -5.91 -25.81
CA PHE A 365 -6.13 -5.65 -24.54
C PHE A 365 -7.28 -6.63 -24.35
N ASP A 366 -6.94 -7.83 -23.89
CA ASP A 366 -7.85 -8.95 -23.63
C ASP A 366 -8.92 -8.67 -22.53
N ASP A 367 -9.07 -7.43 -22.06
CA ASP A 367 -9.76 -7.13 -20.80
C ASP A 367 -10.89 -6.09 -20.94
N GLU A 368 -12.06 -6.44 -20.40
CA GLU A 368 -13.30 -5.63 -20.33
C GLU A 368 -13.15 -4.33 -19.51
N SER A 369 -11.93 -4.00 -19.09
CA SER A 369 -11.58 -2.95 -18.15
C SER A 369 -10.82 -1.78 -18.78
N SER A 370 -10.78 -1.65 -20.11
CA SER A 370 -10.18 -0.49 -20.77
C SER A 370 -11.12 0.72 -20.72
N TYR A 371 -10.61 1.85 -20.23
CA TYR A 371 -11.31 3.12 -20.14
C TYR A 371 -10.65 4.13 -21.08
N LEU A 372 -11.49 4.93 -21.74
CA LEU A 372 -11.06 6.12 -22.47
C LEU A 372 -11.38 7.36 -21.63
N VAL A 373 -10.36 8.15 -21.31
CA VAL A 373 -10.51 9.47 -20.68
C VAL A 373 -9.95 10.54 -21.60
N ARG A 374 -10.74 11.59 -21.80
CA ARG A 374 -10.31 12.79 -22.48
C ARG A 374 -9.95 13.85 -21.44
N ASN A 375 -8.75 14.42 -21.53
CA ASN A 375 -8.36 15.54 -20.66
C ASN A 375 -8.90 16.88 -21.18
N ASP A 376 -8.59 17.95 -20.45
CA ASP A 376 -9.00 19.33 -20.79
C ASP A 376 -8.40 19.82 -22.12
N GLU A 377 -7.31 19.21 -22.60
CA GLU A 377 -6.64 19.50 -23.88
C GLU A 377 -7.17 18.63 -25.03
N ALA A 378 -8.27 17.90 -24.82
CA ALA A 378 -8.82 16.93 -25.77
C ALA A 378 -7.87 15.77 -26.13
N LYS A 379 -6.83 15.53 -25.33
CA LYS A 379 -5.97 14.36 -25.45
C LYS A 379 -6.65 13.15 -24.82
N ASP A 380 -6.69 12.09 -25.61
CA ASP A 380 -7.29 10.82 -25.22
C ASP A 380 -6.25 9.92 -24.55
N PHE A 381 -6.60 9.43 -23.37
CA PHE A 381 -5.87 8.43 -22.59
C PHE A 381 -6.67 7.15 -22.59
N LEU A 382 -6.07 6.09 -23.13
CA LEU A 382 -6.66 4.77 -23.18
C LEU A 382 -5.85 3.80 -22.32
N GLY A 383 -6.53 3.06 -21.45
CA GLY A 383 -5.91 1.99 -20.68
C GLY A 383 -6.82 1.47 -19.58
N ASP A 384 -6.34 0.49 -18.85
CA ASP A 384 -7.01 0.01 -17.63
C ASP A 384 -7.09 1.11 -16.55
N GLN A 385 -7.88 0.85 -15.52
CA GLN A 385 -8.06 1.75 -14.37
C GLN A 385 -6.72 2.19 -13.73
N LYS A 386 -5.71 1.31 -13.66
CA LYS A 386 -4.40 1.61 -13.06
C LYS A 386 -3.58 2.53 -13.96
N ARG A 387 -3.54 2.27 -15.27
CA ARG A 387 -2.89 3.13 -16.27
C ARG A 387 -3.52 4.49 -16.31
N LEU A 388 -4.86 4.55 -16.28
CA LEU A 388 -5.56 5.82 -16.24
C LEU A 388 -5.27 6.58 -14.96
N GLN A 389 -5.35 5.92 -13.80
CA GLN A 389 -4.99 6.55 -12.53
C GLN A 389 -3.56 7.09 -12.60
N LYS A 390 -2.60 6.32 -13.12
CA LYS A 390 -1.22 6.75 -13.31
C LYS A 390 -1.10 7.95 -14.25
N ALA A 391 -1.81 7.94 -15.37
CA ALA A 391 -1.84 9.04 -16.34
C ALA A 391 -2.40 10.31 -15.72
N VAL A 392 -3.51 10.21 -15.00
CA VAL A 392 -4.13 11.32 -14.31
C VAL A 392 -3.23 11.82 -13.19
N LEU A 393 -2.65 10.94 -12.36
CA LEU A 393 -1.67 11.31 -11.33
C LEU A 393 -0.44 12.03 -11.89
N HIS A 394 -0.01 11.64 -13.09
CA HIS A 394 1.05 12.32 -13.81
C HIS A 394 0.62 13.72 -14.28
N GLU A 395 -0.62 13.88 -14.75
CA GLU A 395 -1.21 15.19 -15.10
C GLU A 395 -1.42 16.09 -13.87
N VAL A 396 -1.78 15.52 -12.71
CA VAL A 396 -1.93 16.27 -11.45
C VAL A 396 -0.58 16.57 -10.75
N SER A 397 0.55 16.33 -11.44
CA SER A 397 1.90 16.69 -11.01
C SER A 397 2.28 16.16 -9.62
N TRP A 398 2.09 14.86 -9.36
CA TRP A 398 2.74 14.20 -8.22
C TRP A 398 4.27 14.08 -8.39
N LEU A 399 4.73 14.21 -9.63
CA LEU A 399 6.14 14.29 -10.00
C LEU A 399 6.61 15.74 -10.01
N GLU A 400 6.53 16.44 -8.87
CA GLU A 400 7.57 17.45 -8.66
C GLU A 400 8.89 16.71 -8.60
N GLU A 401 9.72 16.97 -9.60
CA GLU A 401 11.09 16.53 -9.73
C GLU A 401 11.78 16.49 -8.37
N GLU A 402 12.06 15.28 -7.88
CA GLU A 402 13.13 15.06 -6.93
C GLU A 402 14.44 15.51 -7.60
N LYS A 403 14.74 16.81 -7.54
CA LYS A 403 16.12 17.31 -7.56
C LYS A 403 16.82 16.72 -6.34
N GLY A 404 17.25 15.47 -6.45
CA GLY A 404 17.83 14.69 -5.34
C GLY A 404 17.59 13.18 -5.36
N GLY A 405 16.88 12.64 -6.34
CA GLY A 405 17.02 11.22 -6.68
C GLY A 405 15.76 10.37 -6.63
N VAL A 406 15.24 10.15 -7.86
CA VAL A 406 14.45 9.02 -8.41
C VAL A 406 13.22 9.54 -9.19
N ARG A 407 13.44 9.82 -10.48
CA ARG A 407 12.38 9.75 -11.49
C ARG A 407 12.21 8.30 -11.95
N THR A 408 10.97 7.85 -12.10
CA THR A 408 10.56 7.03 -13.25
C THR A 408 9.26 7.59 -13.83
N PRO A 409 9.24 8.15 -15.04
CA PRO A 409 8.02 8.19 -15.83
C PRO A 409 7.73 6.76 -16.35
N PRO A 410 6.46 6.35 -16.56
CA PRO A 410 6.22 5.35 -17.58
C PRO A 410 6.59 5.98 -18.92
N ALA A 411 7.68 5.52 -19.53
CA ALA A 411 7.86 5.76 -20.95
C ALA A 411 6.67 5.12 -21.66
N GLY A 412 5.85 5.95 -22.29
CA GLY A 412 5.00 5.50 -23.39
C GLY A 412 5.93 4.99 -24.47
N GLY A 413 6.11 3.68 -24.51
CA GLY A 413 6.94 2.97 -25.46
C GLY A 413 6.81 1.50 -25.13
N MET A 414 6.15 0.75 -26.02
CA MET A 414 6.21 -0.71 -26.03
C MET A 414 7.65 -1.14 -25.81
N LEU A 415 7.96 -1.84 -24.72
CA LEU A 415 9.04 -2.82 -24.59
C LEU A 415 8.98 -3.49 -23.21
N ARG A 416 8.61 -4.77 -23.25
CA ARG A 416 8.94 -5.92 -22.39
C ARG A 416 9.41 -5.69 -20.94
N ASP A 417 8.63 -6.28 -20.03
CA ASP A 417 9.04 -7.09 -18.87
C ASP A 417 10.53 -7.08 -18.49
N GLU A 418 11.00 -6.09 -17.73
CA GLU A 418 12.13 -6.28 -16.81
C GLU A 418 11.97 -5.37 -15.57
N ILE A 419 10.98 -5.69 -14.73
CA ILE A 419 11.16 -5.44 -13.29
C ILE A 419 12.15 -6.51 -12.85
N VAL A 420 13.39 -6.13 -12.55
CA VAL A 420 14.34 -7.02 -11.89
C VAL A 420 13.85 -7.22 -10.46
N GLU A 421 12.92 -8.15 -10.27
CA GLU A 421 12.70 -8.79 -8.97
C GLU A 421 14.06 -9.29 -8.50
N LEU A 422 14.52 -8.82 -7.34
CA LEU A 422 15.46 -9.60 -6.56
C LEU A 422 14.69 -10.84 -6.09
N CYS A 423 14.60 -11.85 -6.95
CA CYS A 423 14.36 -13.22 -6.54
C CYS A 423 15.41 -13.50 -5.47
N GLY A 424 14.99 -13.60 -4.20
CA GLY A 424 15.92 -13.64 -3.06
C GLY A 424 16.68 -14.96 -2.90
N GLU A 425 16.98 -15.62 -4.02
CA GLU A 425 18.20 -16.40 -4.18
C GLU A 425 19.46 -15.49 -4.19
N HIS A 426 19.32 -14.18 -4.43
CA HIS A 426 20.43 -13.22 -4.46
C HIS A 426 20.60 -12.35 -3.21
N LEU A 427 19.77 -12.54 -2.17
CA LEU A 427 20.08 -12.05 -0.83
C LEU A 427 21.11 -13.00 -0.21
N VAL A 428 22.34 -12.92 -0.73
CA VAL A 428 23.50 -13.49 -0.07
C VAL A 428 23.86 -12.53 1.05
N ASP A 429 24.00 -13.04 2.26
CA ASP A 429 24.53 -12.25 3.37
C ASP A 429 25.94 -11.80 2.97
N VAL A 430 26.08 -10.51 2.63
CA VAL A 430 27.33 -9.95 2.13
C VAL A 430 28.41 -10.00 3.22
N ASP A 431 28.02 -10.14 4.49
CA ASP A 431 28.92 -10.34 5.62
C ASP A 431 29.32 -11.84 5.79
N GLU A 432 28.59 -12.79 5.16
CA GLU A 432 28.96 -14.22 5.08
C GLU A 432 29.81 -14.59 3.85
N ILE A 433 29.89 -13.73 2.82
CA ILE A 433 30.78 -13.93 1.67
C ILE A 433 32.22 -13.63 2.11
N LYS A 434 32.91 -14.65 2.61
CA LYS A 434 34.28 -14.52 3.10
C LYS A 434 35.33 -14.64 1.99
N ASP A 435 34.99 -15.27 0.86
CA ASP A 435 35.93 -15.51 -0.23
C ASP A 435 35.29 -15.52 -1.63
N ILE A 436 36.09 -15.26 -2.67
CA ILE A 436 35.63 -15.22 -4.08
C ILE A 436 35.05 -16.58 -4.53
N ALA A 437 35.51 -17.68 -3.94
CA ALA A 437 35.00 -19.03 -4.21
C ALA A 437 33.53 -19.22 -3.78
N ASP A 438 33.05 -18.45 -2.79
CA ASP A 438 31.66 -18.50 -2.33
C ASP A 438 30.72 -17.77 -3.30
N LEU A 439 31.24 -16.73 -3.99
CA LEU A 439 30.56 -16.05 -5.09
C LEU A 439 30.39 -16.98 -6.30
N GLU A 440 31.44 -17.71 -6.70
CA GLU A 440 31.36 -18.64 -7.84
C GLU A 440 30.38 -19.80 -7.57
N LYS A 441 30.27 -20.26 -6.31
CA LYS A 441 29.26 -21.27 -5.91
C LYS A 441 27.83 -20.73 -5.85
N ALA A 442 27.63 -19.45 -5.54
CA ALA A 442 26.32 -18.82 -5.54
C ALA A 442 25.76 -18.61 -6.97
N PHE A 443 26.63 -18.60 -8.00
CA PHE A 443 26.25 -18.36 -9.39
C PHE A 443 26.82 -19.41 -10.37
N PRO A 444 26.53 -20.72 -10.20
CA PRO A 444 27.25 -21.79 -10.91
C PRO A 444 26.90 -21.91 -12.41
N ASN A 445 25.83 -21.26 -12.89
CA ASN A 445 25.27 -21.48 -14.23
C ASN A 445 25.31 -20.28 -15.18
N ARG A 446 26.21 -19.30 -14.99
CA ARG A 446 26.51 -18.32 -16.04
C ARG A 446 27.89 -18.55 -16.62
N GLY A 447 27.97 -19.47 -17.58
CA GLY A 447 29.06 -19.56 -18.54
C GLY A 447 29.11 -18.27 -19.37
N GLY A 448 29.75 -17.25 -18.82
CA GLY A 448 29.74 -15.91 -19.42
C GLY A 448 29.93 -14.77 -18.43
N PHE A 449 30.86 -14.87 -17.48
CA PHE A 449 31.58 -13.66 -17.07
C PHE A 449 32.53 -13.29 -18.21
N ALA A 450 31.97 -12.73 -19.29
CA ALA A 450 32.76 -11.95 -20.21
C ALA A 450 33.43 -10.87 -19.36
N ARG A 451 34.76 -10.88 -19.32
CA ARG A 451 35.56 -9.73 -18.89
C ARG A 451 34.90 -8.49 -19.48
N ALA A 452 34.34 -7.63 -18.62
CA ALA A 452 33.76 -6.37 -19.05
C ALA A 452 34.87 -5.55 -19.72
N ARG A 453 34.97 -5.65 -21.04
CA ARG A 453 35.71 -4.71 -21.88
C ARG A 453 34.78 -3.50 -22.01
N VAL A 454 35.09 -2.46 -21.26
CA VAL A 454 34.57 -1.13 -21.54
C VAL A 454 35.16 -0.71 -22.89
N VAL A 455 34.38 -0.83 -23.96
CA VAL A 455 34.66 -0.13 -25.21
C VAL A 455 34.02 1.24 -25.04
N VAL A 456 34.87 2.25 -24.84
CA VAL A 456 34.48 3.65 -24.94
C VAL A 456 34.42 3.97 -26.42
N ASP A 457 33.24 3.91 -27.02
CA ASP A 457 33.01 4.54 -28.31
C ASP A 457 32.75 6.03 -28.10
N GLN A 458 33.47 6.82 -28.89
CA GLN A 458 33.53 8.27 -28.82
C GLN A 458 32.18 8.91 -29.15
N LEU A 459 31.73 9.81 -28.27
CA LEU A 459 30.86 10.95 -28.57
C LEU A 459 31.48 12.21 -27.96
#